data_AF-A0A3M2M366-F1
#
_entry.id   AF-A0A3M2M366-F1
#
_cell.length_a   1.000
_cell.length_b   1.000
_cell.length_c   1.000
_cell.angle_alpha   90.00
_cell.angle_beta   90.00
_cell.angle_gamma   90.00
#
_symmetry.space_group_name_H-M   'P 1'
#
loop_
_entity.id
_entity.type
_entity.pdbx_description
1 polymer ?
#
loop_
_entity_poly.entity_id
_entity_poly.type
_entity_poly.pdbx_seq_one_letter_code
_entity_poly.pdbx_strand_id
1 'polypeptide(L)' 'MTGPNSPTAPERSALRLTWVQPEDLVGHELAQAALDGRDAAAVERRWLAAGGHRAPERAGASPEPATPALR' A
#
# COMPACT_ATOMS: atom_id res chain seq x y z
N MET A 1 -33.93 11.36 -40.30
CA MET A 1 -33.64 9.94 -40.62
C MET A 1 -32.36 9.60 -39.88
N THR A 2 -32.49 8.85 -38.79
CA THR A 2 -31.52 8.65 -37.69
C THR A 2 -30.20 8.03 -38.17
N GLY A 3 -29.06 8.60 -37.74
CA GLY A 3 -27.72 8.07 -38.03
C GLY A 3 -27.45 6.75 -37.31
N PRO A 4 -26.59 5.87 -37.85
CA PRO A 4 -26.34 4.58 -37.22
C PRO A 4 -25.39 4.78 -36.03
N ASN A 5 -25.96 4.62 -34.83
CA ASN A 5 -25.22 4.22 -33.64
C ASN A 5 -24.39 2.99 -34.00
N SER A 6 -23.08 3.18 -34.14
CA SER A 6 -22.14 2.08 -34.10
C SER A 6 -21.99 1.63 -32.63
N PRO A 7 -21.96 0.33 -32.34
CA PRO A 7 -21.84 -0.16 -30.97
C PRO A 7 -20.53 0.35 -30.38
N THR A 8 -20.61 1.10 -29.27
CA THR A 8 -19.48 1.41 -28.41
C THR A 8 -18.80 0.09 -28.03
N ALA A 9 -17.56 -0.10 -28.46
CA ALA A 9 -16.70 -1.17 -27.97
C ALA A 9 -16.74 -1.17 -26.44
N PRO A 10 -16.70 -2.33 -25.76
CA PRO A 10 -16.70 -2.37 -24.31
C PRO A 10 -15.58 -1.48 -23.79
N GLU A 11 -15.91 -0.49 -22.96
CA GLU A 11 -14.92 0.32 -22.26
C GLU A 11 -13.99 -0.67 -21.55
N ARG A 12 -12.73 -0.75 -22.01
CA ARG A 12 -11.73 -1.55 -21.31
C ARG A 12 -11.66 -0.97 -19.90
N SER A 13 -12.14 -1.70 -18.89
CA SER A 13 -12.14 -1.24 -17.51
C SER A 13 -10.76 -0.69 -17.16
N ALA A 14 -10.66 0.63 -16.98
CA ALA A 14 -9.40 1.28 -16.73
C ALA A 14 -8.92 0.90 -15.32
N LEU A 15 -7.81 0.17 -15.22
CA LEU A 15 -7.21 -0.21 -13.95
C LEU A 15 -6.40 0.98 -13.38
N ARG A 16 -6.69 1.37 -12.14
CA ARG A 16 -5.85 2.32 -11.40
C ARG A 16 -4.76 1.57 -10.66
N LEU A 17 -3.53 1.73 -11.12
CA LEU A 17 -2.34 1.22 -10.43
C LEU A 17 -1.83 2.28 -9.46
N THR A 18 -1.50 1.84 -8.24
CA THR A 18 -0.72 2.64 -7.30
C THR A 18 0.52 1.83 -6.94
N TRP A 19 1.63 2.52 -6.72
CA TRP A 19 2.82 1.89 -6.18
C TRP A 19 2.88 2.04 -4.67
N VAL A 20 3.58 1.12 -4.03
CA VAL A 20 3.79 1.05 -2.58
C VAL A 20 5.29 1.14 -2.34
N GLN A 21 5.71 1.85 -1.29
CA GLN A 21 7.13 1.84 -0.93
C GLN A 21 7.45 0.49 -0.26
N PRO A 22 8.67 -0.04 -0.43
CA PRO A 22 9.05 -1.30 0.21
C PRO A 22 8.86 -1.27 1.74
N GLU A 23 9.04 -0.09 2.36
CA GLU A 23 8.90 0.12 3.80
C GLU A 23 7.44 0.06 4.28
N ASP A 24 6.47 0.44 3.44
CA ASP A 24 5.05 0.34 3.75
C ASP A 24 4.60 -1.12 3.94
N LEU A 25 5.28 -2.06 3.27
CA LEU A 25 5.02 -3.49 3.39
C LEU A 25 5.34 -3.97 4.81
N VAL A 26 6.42 -3.48 5.42
CA VAL A 26 6.79 -3.84 6.80
C VAL A 26 5.71 -3.40 7.78
N GLY A 27 5.20 -2.17 7.61
CA GLY A 27 4.10 -1.66 8.41
C GLY A 27 2.83 -2.52 8.27
N HIS A 28 2.51 -2.94 7.05
CA HIS A 28 1.36 -3.83 6.77
C HIS A 28 1.54 -5.21 7.40
N GLU A 29 2.70 -5.85 7.26
CA GLU A 29 2.94 -7.18 7.82
C GLU A 29 2.89 -7.19 9.35
N LEU A 30 3.34 -6.12 10.00
CA LEU A 30 3.20 -5.96 11.46
C LEU A 30 1.73 -5.80 11.87
N ALA A 31 0.94 -5.04 11.11
CA ALA A 31 -0.50 -4.92 11.34
C ALA A 31 -1.22 -6.26 11.12
N GLN A 32 -0.87 -7.00 10.07
CA GLN A 32 -1.39 -8.34 9.81
C GLN A 32 -1.02 -9.31 10.93
N ALA A 33 0.24 -9.29 11.42
CA ALA A 33 0.65 -10.13 12.54
C ALA A 33 -0.20 -9.90 13.78
N ALA A 34 -0.54 -8.64 14.10
CA ALA A 34 -1.43 -8.32 15.21
C ALA A 34 -2.86 -8.85 14.99
N LEU A 35 -3.39 -8.75 13.76
CA LEU A 35 -4.69 -9.30 13.40
C LEU A 35 -4.72 -10.84 13.47
N ASP A 36 -3.61 -11.48 13.11
CA ASP A 36 -3.42 -12.93 13.19
C ASP A 36 -3.16 -13.42 14.62
N GLY A 37 -3.04 -12.51 15.60
CA GLY A 37 -2.71 -12.85 16.99
C GLY A 37 -1.26 -13.29 17.20
N ARG A 38 -0.36 -13.00 16.26
CA ARG A 38 1.09 -13.27 16.36
C ARG A 38 1.79 -12.15 17.13
N ASP A 39 2.63 -12.51 18.10
CA ASP A 39 3.46 -11.51 18.80
C ASP A 39 4.64 -11.06 17.92
N ALA A 40 4.47 -9.89 17.32
CA ALA A 40 5.52 -9.20 16.58
C ALA A 40 6.03 -7.93 17.30
N ALA A 41 5.72 -7.76 18.59
CA ALA A 41 5.97 -6.50 19.29
C ALA A 41 7.46 -6.12 19.35
N ALA A 42 8.35 -7.12 19.46
CA ALA A 42 9.79 -6.88 19.43
C ALA A 42 10.27 -6.32 18.07
N VAL A 43 9.69 -6.82 16.98
CA VAL A 43 10.00 -6.36 15.62
C VAL A 43 9.42 -4.96 15.39
N GLU A 44 8.16 -4.72 15.81
CA GLU A 44 7.54 -3.39 15.71
C GLU A 44 8.36 -2.33 16.46
N ARG A 45 8.82 -2.62 17.69
CA ARG A 45 9.66 -1.67 18.44
C ARG A 45 10.96 -1.34 17.71
N ARG A 46 11.64 -2.36 17.16
CA ARG A 46 12.88 -2.16 16.41
C ARG A 46 12.64 -1.34 15.15
N TRP A 47 11.56 -1.62 14.44
CA TRP A 47 11.16 -0.89 13.24
C TRP A 47 10.93 0.59 13.52
N LEU A 48 10.12 0.91 14.53
CA LEU A 48 9.84 2.28 14.95
C LEU A 48 11.12 3.00 15.42
N ALA A 49 11.98 2.32 16.18
CA ALA A 49 13.24 2.90 16.65
C ALA A 49 14.23 3.24 15.51
N ALA A 50 14.13 2.55 14.38
CA ALA A 50 14.93 2.83 13.19
C ALA A 50 14.34 3.96 12.31
N GLY A 51 13.22 4.56 12.73
CA GLY A 51 12.51 5.61 11.98
C GLY A 51 11.42 5.08 11.06
N GLY A 52 11.06 3.80 11.19
CA GLY A 52 9.95 3.19 10.46
C GLY A 52 8.60 3.70 10.95
N HIS A 53 7.58 3.60 10.11
CA HIS A 53 6.21 4.01 10.45
C HIS A 53 5.24 2.82 10.43
N ARG A 54 4.06 2.99 11.02
CA ARG A 54 2.99 1.98 10.96
C ARG A 54 2.38 1.91 9.56
N ALA A 55 1.61 0.86 9.27
CA ALA A 55 0.88 0.74 8.01
C ALA A 55 0.12 2.04 7.69
N PRO A 56 0.31 2.63 6.49
CA PRO A 56 -0.44 3.82 6.11
C PRO A 56 -1.94 3.52 6.07
N GLU A 57 -2.76 4.47 6.52
CA GLU A 57 -4.22 4.32 6.60
C GLU A 57 -4.89 4.17 5.21
N ARG A 58 -4.23 4.65 4.16
CA ARG A 58 -4.71 4.55 2.78
C ARG A 58 -3.84 3.58 2.01
N ALA A 59 -4.46 2.70 1.25
CA ALA A 59 -3.76 1.83 0.31
C ALA A 59 -2.93 2.67 -0.69
N GLY A 60 -1.61 2.53 -0.63
CA GLY A 60 -0.66 3.29 -1.44
C GLY A 60 0.65 3.55 -0.71
N ALA A 61 1.58 4.20 -1.40
CA ALA A 61 2.84 4.64 -0.84
C ALA A 61 2.63 5.67 0.28
N SER A 62 3.41 5.58 1.36
CA SER A 62 3.56 6.71 2.28
C SER A 62 4.05 7.97 1.55
N PRO A 63 3.61 9.17 1.99
CA PRO A 63 3.94 10.41 1.30
C PRO A 63 5.40 10.81 1.46
N GLU A 64 6.04 10.38 2.55
CA GLU A 64 7.43 10.66 2.87
C GLU A 64 8.27 9.39 2.68
N PRO A 65 9.33 9.45 1.85
CA PRO A 65 10.26 8.34 1.74
C PRO A 65 10.93 8.04 3.07
N ALA A 66 11.18 6.76 3.32
CA ALA A 66 11.94 6.34 4.48
C ALA A 66 13.34 6.99 4.50
N THR A 67 13.87 7.14 5.72
CA THR A 67 15.23 7.68 5.92
C THR A 67 16.27 6.76 5.25
N PRO A 68 17.47 7.27 4.91
CA PRO A 68 18.50 6.45 4.28
C PRO A 68 18.92 5.20 5.08
N ALA A 69 18.73 5.19 6.39
CA ALA A 69 19.04 4.05 7.25
C ALA A 69 18.06 2.86 7.07
N LEU A 70 16.94 3.08 6.37
CA LEU A 70 15.87 2.11 6.15
C LEU A 70 15.74 1.66 4.69
N ARG A 71 16.52 2.25 3.77
CA ARG A 71 16.53 1.90 2.35
C ARG A 71 17.58 0.84 2.02
#